data_AF-A0A2E0XLG0-F1
#
_entry.id   AF-A0A2E0XLG0-F1
#
_cell.length_a   1.000
_cell.length_b   1.000
_cell.length_c   1.000
_cell.angle_alpha   90.00
_cell.angle_beta   90.00
_cell.angle_gamma   90.00
#
_symmetry.space_group_name_H-M   'P 1'
#
loop_
_entity.id
_entity.type
_entity.pdbx_description
1 polymer ?
#
loop_
_entity_poly.entity_id
_entity_poly.type
_entity_poly.pdbx_seq_one_letter_code
_entity_poly.pdbx_strand_id
1 'polypeptide(L)' 'MTVYKTKNWWYVSNAGNNWPRAEGKIAMELNKWIHLTGTYDGKKLHNYTNGKLDVELDQPNGIFASNIPVAIGG' A
#
# COMPACT_ATOMS: atom_id res chain seq x y z
N MET A 1 -17.06 -13.30 14.17
CA MET A 1 -16.87 -13.60 12.74
C MET A 1 -15.65 -12.82 12.26
N THR A 2 -14.53 -13.49 12.05
CA THR A 2 -13.30 -12.84 11.57
C THR A 2 -13.37 -12.73 10.06
N VAL A 3 -13.54 -11.51 9.53
CA VAL A 3 -13.48 -11.26 8.09
C VAL A 3 -12.00 -11.08 7.74
N TYR A 4 -11.38 -12.11 7.17
CA TYR A 4 -10.02 -12.01 6.68
C TYR A 4 -9.99 -11.10 5.44
N LYS A 5 -9.24 -10.01 5.51
CA LYS A 5 -9.00 -9.18 4.32
C LYS A 5 -8.08 -9.95 3.38
N THR A 6 -8.59 -10.29 2.21
CA THR A 6 -7.85 -11.00 1.16
C THR A 6 -7.11 -10.05 0.23
N LYS A 7 -7.12 -8.73 0.50
CA LYS A 7 -6.49 -7.71 -0.34
C LYS A 7 -5.61 -6.80 0.52
N ASN A 8 -4.46 -6.43 -0.03
CA ASN A 8 -3.53 -5.53 0.63
C ASN A 8 -3.92 -4.06 0.37
N TRP A 9 -3.43 -3.15 1.21
CA TRP A 9 -3.71 -1.73 1.13
C TRP A 9 -2.50 -0.93 1.57
N TRP A 10 -2.13 0.06 0.78
CA TRP A 10 -1.05 1.00 1.09
C TRP A 10 -1.65 2.37 1.31
N TYR A 11 -1.53 2.89 2.53
CA TYR A 11 -1.85 4.29 2.84
C TYR A 11 -0.58 5.11 2.84
N VAL A 12 -0.70 6.34 2.37
CA VAL A 12 0.32 7.37 2.54
C VAL A 12 -0.35 8.64 3.03
N SER A 13 0.31 9.33 3.96
CA SER A 13 -0.09 10.69 4.34
C SER A 13 0.49 11.68 3.33
N ASN A 14 -0.30 12.67 2.93
CA ASN A 14 0.12 13.71 1.99
C ASN A 14 -0.38 15.11 2.39
N ALA A 15 0.14 16.13 1.69
CA ALA A 15 -0.22 17.52 1.93
C ALA A 15 -1.64 17.91 1.46
N GLY A 16 -2.36 17.01 0.79
CA GLY A 16 -3.66 17.30 0.16
C GLY A 16 -4.87 17.20 1.09
N ASN A 17 -4.68 17.07 2.41
CA ASN A 17 -5.74 16.80 3.39
C ASN A 17 -6.61 15.58 3.01
N ASN A 18 -5.96 14.57 2.40
CA ASN A 18 -6.53 13.31 1.95
C ASN A 18 -5.64 12.17 2.46
N TRP A 19 -6.21 10.99 2.62
CA TRP A 19 -5.54 9.75 2.98
C TRP A 19 -5.60 8.79 1.78
N PRO A 20 -4.93 9.13 0.66
CA PRO A 20 -4.99 8.31 -0.54
C PRO A 20 -4.50 6.90 -0.21
N ARG A 21 -5.22 5.92 -0.77
CA ARG A 21 -4.93 4.51 -0.57
C ARG A 21 -4.89 3.77 -1.89
N ALA A 22 -3.77 3.09 -2.12
CA ALA A 22 -3.67 2.11 -3.18
C ALA A 22 -4.30 0.80 -2.65
N GLU A 23 -5.55 0.56 -3.03
CA GLU A 23 -6.27 -0.68 -2.72
C GLU A 23 -5.88 -1.75 -3.73
N GLY A 24 -5.17 -2.79 -3.26
CA GLY A 24 -4.85 -3.95 -4.08
C GLY A 24 -6.13 -4.63 -4.57
N LYS A 25 -6.11 -5.09 -5.82
CA LYS A 25 -7.20 -5.79 -6.49
C LYS A 25 -6.94 -7.29 -6.58
N ILE A 26 -5.68 -7.70 -6.61
CA ILE A 26 -5.26 -9.10 -6.59
C ILE A 26 -5.62 -9.72 -5.24
N ALA A 27 -6.41 -10.78 -5.26
CA ALA A 27 -6.73 -11.55 -4.08
C ALA A 27 -5.50 -12.36 -3.63
N MET A 28 -5.17 -12.26 -2.36
CA MET A 28 -4.11 -13.01 -1.69
C MET A 28 -4.71 -14.26 -1.05
N GLU A 29 -4.06 -15.38 -1.28
CA GLU A 29 -4.44 -16.65 -0.67
C GLU A 29 -3.92 -16.73 0.77
N LEU A 30 -4.79 -17.11 1.69
CA LEU A 30 -4.42 -17.30 3.09
C LEU A 30 -3.48 -18.50 3.24
N ASN A 31 -2.64 -18.47 4.28
CA ASN A 31 -1.68 -19.52 4.61
C ASN A 31 -0.64 -19.80 3.51
N LYS A 32 -0.40 -18.83 2.62
CA LYS A 32 0.68 -18.85 1.65
C LYS A 32 1.58 -17.64 1.83
N TRP A 33 2.86 -17.80 1.52
CA TRP A 33 3.77 -16.67 1.42
C TRP A 33 3.35 -15.77 0.26
N ILE A 34 3.24 -14.47 0.56
CA ILE A 34 2.95 -13.43 -0.42
C ILE A 34 4.07 -12.40 -0.34
N HIS A 35 4.66 -12.06 -1.49
CA HIS A 35 5.60 -10.96 -1.59
C HIS A 35 4.84 -9.69 -1.97
N LEU A 36 4.90 -8.67 -1.12
CA LEU A 36 4.29 -7.36 -1.34
C LEU A 36 5.38 -6.32 -1.57
N THR A 37 5.18 -5.45 -2.56
CA THR A 37 6.13 -4.36 -2.85
C THR A 37 5.35 -3.09 -3.16
N GLY A 38 5.80 -1.97 -2.60
CA GLY A 38 5.26 -0.65 -2.89
C GLY A 38 6.39 0.30 -3.26
N THR A 39 6.21 1.07 -4.32
CA THR A 39 7.16 2.09 -4.76
C THR A 39 6.47 3.43 -4.95
N TYR A 40 7.24 4.50 -4.80
CA TYR A 40 6.79 5.86 -5.06
C TYR A 40 7.85 6.58 -5.90
N ASP A 41 7.46 7.09 -7.06
CA ASP A 41 8.35 7.77 -8.02
C ASP A 41 8.31 9.31 -7.91
N GLY A 42 7.63 9.85 -6.89
CA GLY A 42 7.37 11.28 -6.74
C GLY A 42 6.04 11.76 -7.35
N LYS A 43 5.34 10.91 -8.10
CA LYS A 43 4.03 11.24 -8.70
C LYS A 43 2.99 10.14 -8.55
N LYS A 44 3.38 8.88 -8.46
CA LYS A 44 2.50 7.72 -8.40
C LYS A 44 3.00 6.70 -7.40
N LEU A 45 2.05 6.11 -6.69
CA LEU A 45 2.26 4.88 -5.94
C LEU A 45 2.07 3.70 -6.88
N HIS A 46 2.98 2.73 -6.84
CA HIS A 46 2.83 1.46 -7.51
C HIS A 46 2.85 0.37 -6.45
N ASN A 47 1.87 -0.52 -6.51
CA ASN A 47 1.75 -1.63 -5.59
C ASN A 47 1.81 -2.94 -6.38
N TYR A 48 2.57 -3.89 -5.89
CA TYR A 48 2.81 -5.17 -6.53
C TYR A 48 2.50 -6.32 -5.57
N THR A 49 1.79 -7.32 -6.08
CA THR A 49 1.49 -8.58 -5.39
C THR A 49 2.17 -9.72 -6.13
N ASN A 50 3.10 -10.42 -5.47
CA ASN A 50 3.96 -11.45 -6.05
C ASN A 50 4.69 -10.98 -7.33
N GLY A 51 5.19 -9.73 -7.31
CA GLY A 51 5.92 -9.11 -8.43
C GLY A 51 5.07 -8.64 -9.60
N LYS A 52 3.74 -8.88 -9.59
CA LYS A 52 2.82 -8.34 -10.59
C LYS A 52 2.26 -7.01 -10.11
N LEU A 53 2.24 -6.02 -11.00
CA LEU A 53 1.59 -4.73 -10.73
C LEU A 53 0.11 -4.96 -10.44
N ASP A 54 -0.31 -4.56 -9.25
CA ASP A 54 -1.66 -4.76 -8.73
C ASP A 54 -2.52 -3.51 -8.95
N VAL A 55 -1.99 -2.36 -8.53
CA VAL A 55 -2.64 -1.06 -8.67
C VAL A 55 -1.61 0.07 -8.74
N GLU A 56 -1.97 1.09 -9.50
CA GLU A 56 -1.28 2.39 -9.50
C GLU A 56 -2.24 3.46 -8.99
N LEU A 57 -1.72 4.44 -8.26
CA LEU A 57 -2.49 5.56 -7.75
C LEU A 57 -1.73 6.86 -7.97
N ASP A 58 -2.39 7.85 -8.55
CA ASP A 58 -1.86 9.20 -8.64
C ASP A 58 -1.66 9.80 -7.26
N GLN A 59 -0.43 10.25 -7.00
CA GLN A 59 0.01 10.85 -5.76
C GLN A 59 0.97 12.03 -6.02
N PRO A 60 0.45 13.15 -6.55
CA PRO A 60 1.26 14.34 -6.87
C PRO A 60 1.66 15.15 -5.63
N ASN A 61 1.01 14.91 -4.47
CA ASN A 61 1.17 15.73 -3.27
C ASN A 61 2.28 15.22 -2.32
N GLY A 62 3.22 14.42 -2.81
CA GLY A 62 4.29 13.86 -2.00
C GLY A 62 3.85 12.72 -1.06
N ILE A 63 4.83 12.22 -0.31
CA ILE A 63 4.61 11.41 0.90
C ILE A 63 5.21 12.18 2.06
N PHE A 64 4.44 12.36 3.13
CA PHE A 64 4.91 13.06 4.32
C PHE A 64 5.99 12.24 5.05
N ALA A 65 7.12 12.87 5.35
CA ALA A 65 8.19 12.26 6.14
C ALA A 65 7.88 12.37 7.64
N SER A 66 8.06 11.27 8.37
CA SER A 66 7.84 11.22 9.82
C SER A 66 9.14 10.84 10.54
N ASN A 67 9.32 11.40 11.73
CA ASN A 67 10.38 11.01 12.67
C ASN A 67 9.93 9.93 13.67
N ILE A 68 8.69 9.45 13.56
CA ILE A 68 8.17 8.33 14.37
C ILE A 68 8.81 7.03 13.86
N PRO A 69 9.32 6.15 14.76
CA PRO A 69 9.87 4.86 14.36
C PRO A 69 8.89 3.99 13.56
N VAL A 70 9.43 3.17 12.66
CA VAL A 70 8.64 2.19 11.90
C VAL A 70 8.20 1.06 12.82
N ALA A 71 6.93 0.69 12.76
CA ALA A 71 6.36 -0.46 13.47
C ALA A 71 5.97 -1.56 12.47
N ILE A 72 6.26 -2.82 12.83
CA ILE A 72 5.90 -4.02 12.08
C ILE A 72 5.38 -5.05 13.09
N GLY A 73 4.24 -5.68 12.80
CA GLY A 73 3.68 -6.75 13.64
C GLY A 73 2.53 -6.32 14.57
N GLY A 74 2.39 -5.02 14.83
CA GLY A 74 1.34 -4.48 15.71
C GLY A 74 1.64 -4.67 17.20
#